data_AF-A0A6G7PYB4-F1
#
_entry.id   AF-A0A6G7PYB4-F1
#
_cell.length_a   1.000
_cell.length_b   1.000
_cell.length_c   1.000
_cell.angle_alpha   90.00
_cell.angle_beta   90.00
_cell.angle_gamma   90.00
#
_symmetry.space_group_name_H-M   'P 1'
#
loop_
_entity.id
_entity.type
_entity.pdbx_description
1 polymer ?
#
loop_
_entity_poly.entity_id
_entity_poly.type
_entity_poly.pdbx_seq_one_letter_code
_entity_poly.pdbx_strand_id
1 'polypeptide(L)' 'MSRPEPVQKFSSRQEARLSPEDEVILKIVKEIIIKFIEMGRVSPASFEDVFKDVYRVIKETVGG' A
#
# COMPACT_ATOMS: atom_id res chain seq x y z
N MET A 1 32.49 16.42 31.05
CA MET A 1 32.05 16.55 29.64
C MET A 1 31.62 15.16 29.17
N SER A 2 30.34 14.97 28.89
CA SER A 2 29.74 13.67 28.58
C SER A 2 30.20 13.14 27.21
N ARG A 3 30.41 11.82 27.13
CA ARG A 3 30.66 11.07 25.89
C ARG A 3 29.54 11.37 24.88
N PRO A 4 29.84 11.64 23.60
CA PRO A 4 28.80 11.64 22.58
C PRO A 4 28.24 10.22 22.45
N GLU A 5 26.91 10.09 22.55
CA GLU A 5 26.18 8.85 22.30
C GLU A 5 26.46 8.36 20.87
N PRO A 6 26.59 7.04 20.64
CA PRO A 6 26.70 6.50 19.29
C PRO A 6 25.43 6.88 18.51
N VAL A 7 25.57 7.72 17.48
CA VAL A 7 24.48 8.00 16.54
C VAL A 7 24.12 6.66 15.91
N GLN A 8 22.96 6.11 16.30
CA GLN A 8 22.44 4.89 15.71
C GLN A 8 22.28 5.13 14.22
N LYS A 9 23.19 4.53 13.45
CA LYS A 9 23.18 4.53 12.00
C LYS A 9 21.84 3.93 11.62
N PHE A 10 20.91 4.76 11.14
CA PHE A 10 19.68 4.31 10.51
C PHE A 10 20.11 3.42 9.36
N SER A 11 20.21 2.12 9.66
CA SER A 11 20.57 1.11 8.71
C SER A 11 19.55 1.25 7.59
N SER A 12 20.03 1.64 6.42
CA SER A 12 19.28 1.76 5.19
C SER A 12 18.53 0.45 5.00
N ARG A 13 17.29 0.38 5.50
CA ARG A 13 16.42 -0.75 5.28
C ARG A 13 16.18 -0.68 3.79
N GLN A 14 16.80 -1.61 3.07
CA GLN A 14 16.52 -1.88 1.67
C GLN A 14 15.01 -1.74 1.51
N GLU A 15 14.56 -0.71 0.80
CA GLU A 15 13.16 -0.61 0.40
C GLU A 15 12.88 -1.93 -0.30
N ALA A 16 12.03 -2.76 0.31
CA ALA A 16 11.63 -4.01 -0.30
C ALA A 16 10.96 -3.63 -1.61
N ARG A 17 11.70 -3.77 -2.72
CA ARG A 17 11.18 -3.45 -4.04
C ARG A 17 10.04 -4.41 -4.31
N LEU A 18 8.86 -3.85 -4.50
CA LEU A 18 7.69 -4.62 -4.90
C LEU A 18 7.98 -5.32 -6.22
N SER A 19 7.34 -6.48 -6.43
CA SER A 19 7.39 -7.09 -7.75
C SER A 19 6.70 -6.16 -8.76
N PRO A 20 7.10 -6.15 -10.05
CA PRO A 20 6.43 -5.34 -11.06
C PRO A 20 4.92 -5.62 -11.13
N GLU A 21 4.51 -6.86 -10.87
CA GLU A 21 3.11 -7.27 -10.80
C GLU A 21 2.40 -6.63 -9.60
N ASP A 22 2.98 -6.71 -8.40
CA ASP A 22 2.42 -6.06 -7.21
C ASP A 22 2.29 -4.55 -7.39
N GLU A 23 3.26 -3.90 -8.04
CA GLU A 23 3.17 -2.47 -8.36
C GLU A 23 1.98 -2.15 -9.27
N VAL A 24 1.74 -2.97 -10.31
CA VAL A 24 0.63 -2.80 -11.23
C VAL A 24 -0.70 -3.02 -10.50
N ILE A 25 -0.82 -4.10 -9.74
CA ILE A 25 -2.02 -4.40 -8.94
C ILE A 25 -2.34 -3.23 -8.01
N LEU A 26 -1.35 -2.74 -7.25
CA LEU A 26 -1.57 -1.64 -6.31
C LEU A 26 -1.94 -0.32 -7.02
N LYS A 27 -1.39 -0.04 -8.21
CA LYS A 27 -1.80 1.13 -9.01
C LYS A 27 -3.27 1.02 -9.41
N ILE A 28 -3.71 -0.15 -9.88
CA ILE A 28 -5.10 -0.37 -10.30
C ILE A 28 -6.05 -0.26 -9.09
N VAL A 29 -5.73 -0.93 -7.97
CA VAL A 29 -6.52 -0.88 -6.73
C VAL A 29 -6.68 0.57 -6.27
N LYS A 30 -5.59 1.35 -6.27
CA LYS A 30 -5.61 2.76 -5.90
C LYS A 30 -6.58 3.57 -6.76
N GLU A 31 -6.56 3.41 -8.08
CA GLU A 31 -7.47 4.13 -8.99
C GLU A 31 -8.94 3.78 -8.77
N ILE A 32 -9.26 2.49 -8.56
CA ILE A 32 -10.64 2.04 -8.27
C ILE A 32 -11.13 2.64 -6.95
N ILE A 33 -10.30 2.60 -5.91
CA ILE A 33 -10.68 3.12 -4.60
C ILE A 33 -10.87 4.64 -4.63
N ILE A 34 -9.99 5.38 -5.33
CA ILE A 34 -10.19 6.82 -5.57
C ILE A 34 -11.54 7.06 -6.27
N LYS A 35 -11.86 6.29 -7.32
CA LYS A 35 -13.14 6.43 -8.02
C LYS A 35 -14.34 6.14 -7.12
N PHE A 36 -14.26 5.15 -6.23
CA PHE A 36 -15.32 4.86 -5.26
C PHE A 36 -15.50 6.00 -4.25
N ILE A 37 -14.42 6.64 -3.80
CA ILE A 37 -14.50 7.81 -2.91
C ILE A 37 -15.10 9.01 -3.65
N GLU A 38 -14.66 9.29 -4.89
CA GLU A 38 -15.23 10.36 -5.73
C GLU A 38 -16.74 10.20 -5.95
N MET A 39 -17.22 8.95 -6.06
CA MET A 39 -18.63 8.61 -6.20
C MET A 39 -19.39 8.51 -4.86
N GLY A 40 -18.74 8.77 -3.74
CA GLY A 40 -19.34 8.69 -2.40
C GLY A 40 -19.70 7.26 -1.96
N ARG A 41 -19.07 6.24 -2.53
CA ARG A 41 -19.33 4.82 -2.23
C ARG A 41 -18.44 4.25 -1.14
N VAL A 42 -17.31 4.92 -0.85
CA VAL A 42 -16.38 4.54 0.21
C VAL A 42 -16.10 5.76 1.09
N SER A 43 -16.10 5.55 2.39
CA SER A 43 -15.74 6.56 3.40
C SER A 43 -14.36 6.25 3.99
N PRO A 44 -13.68 7.22 4.64
CA PRO A 44 -12.43 6.95 5.33
C PRO A 44 -12.50 5.82 6.36
N ALA A 45 -13.66 5.67 7.03
CA ALA A 45 -13.90 4.63 8.02
C ALA A 45 -14.03 3.21 7.41
N SER A 46 -14.42 3.12 6.14
CA SER A 46 -14.59 1.84 5.42
C SER A 46 -13.45 1.56 4.42
N PHE A 47 -12.54 2.52 4.25
CA PHE A 47 -11.47 2.45 3.25
C PHE A 47 -10.62 1.19 3.38
N GLU A 48 -10.20 0.84 4.60
CA GLU A 48 -9.28 -0.27 4.83
C GLU A 48 -9.88 -1.61 4.34
N ASP A 49 -11.12 -1.89 4.73
CA ASP A 49 -11.79 -3.14 4.36
C ASP A 49 -12.05 -3.19 2.85
N VAL A 50 -12.58 -2.11 2.28
CA VAL A 50 -12.90 -2.05 0.84
C VAL A 50 -11.64 -2.11 -0.01
N PHE A 51 -10.54 -1.48 0.41
CA PHE A 51 -9.25 -1.58 -0.28
C PHE A 51 -8.75 -3.03 -0.34
N LYS A 52 -8.83 -3.76 0.80
CA LYS A 52 -8.42 -5.17 0.86
C LYS A 52 -9.30 -6.05 -0.03
N ASP A 53 -10.61 -5.81 -0.06
CA ASP A 53 -11.53 -6.54 -0.92
C ASP A 53 -11.23 -6.32 -2.41
N VAL A 54 -11.03 -5.07 -2.84
CA VAL A 54 -10.66 -4.75 -4.23
C VAL A 54 -9.31 -5.34 -4.60
N TYR A 55 -8.31 -5.25 -3.71
CA TYR A 55 -7.00 -5.88 -3.91
C TYR A 55 -7.11 -7.40 -4.09
N ARG A 56 -7.89 -8.07 -3.22
CA ARG A 56 -8.11 -9.51 -3.30
C ARG A 56 -8.73 -9.90 -4.64
N VAL A 57 -9.81 -9.22 -5.05
CA VAL A 57 -10.50 -9.50 -6.32
C VAL A 57 -9.56 -9.36 -7.52
N ILE A 58 -8.75 -8.30 -7.57
CA ILE A 58 -7.79 -8.10 -8.67
C ILE A 58 -6.72 -9.18 -8.65
N LYS A 59 -6.12 -9.44 -7.49
CA LYS A 59 -5.05 -10.44 -7.37
C LYS A 59 -5.51 -11.83 -7.78
N GLU A 60 -6.71 -12.23 -7.35
CA GLU A 60 -7.33 -13.50 -7.73
C GLU A 60 -7.65 -13.57 -9.24
N THR A 61 -8.00 -12.44 -9.86
CA THR A 61 -8.27 -12.38 -11.31
C THR A 61 -7.00 -12.54 -12.15
N VAL A 62 -5.84 -12.10 -11.65
CA VAL A 62 -4.56 -12.12 -12.40
C VAL A 62 -3.78 -13.43 -12.20
N GLY A 63 -3.92 -14.06 -11.02
CA GLY A 63 -3.19 -15.28 -10.65
C GLY A 63 -4.05 -16.52 -10.38
N GLY A 64 -5.33 -16.48 -10.75
CA GLY A 64 -6.28 -17.60 -10.68
C GLY A 64 -6.41 -18.36 -11.99
#